data_AF-A0A7W4US13-F1
#
_entry.id   AF-A0A7W4US13-F1
#
_cell.length_a   1.000
_cell.length_b   1.000
_cell.length_c   1.000
_cell.angle_alpha   90.00
_cell.angle_beta   90.00
_cell.angle_gamma   90.00
#
_symmetry.space_group_name_H-M   'P 1'
#
loop_
_entity.id
_entity.type
_entity.pdbx_description
1 polymer ?
#
loop_
_entity_poly.entity_id
_entity_poly.type
_entity_poly.pdbx_seq_one_letter_code
_entity_poly.pdbx_strand_id
1 'polypeptide(L)'
;MTDQPIIFIAADERLPQIEAEFRARYDRDYRIVTADDAQHALETLKELVTSGATYAAVLDDLREATIRRDIDTFTGIPMGPRDEEFHTIVTELLSEWGWSVARPAVSIIDVVAEPHDREAGAIRDLLERLGFPNRILTPDSIEGAALVAAASADSPVPIVLPLARAYDGRLFPAATARGLNELLSTQFDAVPEGEVNDVLVIGAGPAGLAAAVYAASEGLSTAVLERDAIGGQAGSSSMIRNYLGFPRGISGMRLAQRSRIQAGRFGAKFYTGRSVTGLEPCTLDGVPSYRVHLGDTELRARTV
;
A
#
# COMPACT_ATOMS: atom_id res chain seq x y z
N MET A 1 37.52 -6.51 -23.63
CA MET A 1 36.57 -5.87 -22.71
C MET A 1 37.20 -5.93 -21.33
N THR A 2 37.22 -4.83 -20.59
CA THR A 2 37.78 -4.78 -19.24
C THR A 2 36.97 -5.69 -18.29
N ASP A 3 37.67 -6.47 -17.48
CA ASP A 3 37.11 -7.53 -16.61
C ASP A 3 36.49 -7.00 -15.30
N GLN A 4 36.22 -5.69 -15.23
CA GLN A 4 35.67 -5.06 -14.03
C GLN A 4 34.17 -5.35 -13.91
N PRO A 5 33.68 -5.72 -12.71
CA PRO A 5 32.25 -5.87 -12.45
C PRO A 5 31.52 -4.54 -12.70
N ILE A 6 30.24 -4.63 -13.06
CA ILE A 6 29.47 -3.49 -13.57
C ILE A 6 28.41 -3.10 -12.54
N ILE A 7 28.36 -1.81 -12.21
CA ILE A 7 27.22 -1.22 -11.51
C ILE A 7 26.38 -0.52 -12.57
N PHE A 8 25.15 -1.00 -12.77
CA PHE A 8 24.21 -0.39 -13.68
C PHE A 8 23.18 0.44 -12.89
N ILE A 9 23.04 1.72 -13.24
CA ILE A 9 22.14 2.67 -12.57
C ILE A 9 21.14 3.18 -13.60
N ALA A 10 19.86 2.90 -13.37
CA ALA A 10 18.77 3.51 -14.13
C ALA A 10 18.02 4.47 -13.20
N ALA A 11 18.01 5.76 -13.52
CA ALA A 11 17.32 6.78 -12.75
C ALA A 11 16.82 7.91 -13.65
N ASP A 12 15.85 8.68 -13.14
CA ASP A 12 15.25 9.81 -13.84
C ASP A 12 16.07 11.10 -13.64
N GLU A 13 15.40 12.21 -13.31
CA GLU A 13 15.97 13.51 -12.97
C GLU A 13 17.10 13.47 -11.93
N ARG A 14 17.16 12.43 -11.08
CA ARG A 14 18.21 12.29 -10.04
C ARG A 14 19.48 11.56 -10.51
N LEU A 15 19.51 11.08 -11.75
CA LEU A 15 20.65 10.31 -12.27
C LEU A 15 22.00 11.03 -12.11
N PRO A 16 22.14 12.35 -12.37
CA PRO A 16 23.44 13.02 -12.25
C PRO A 16 23.99 13.01 -10.83
N GLN A 17 23.13 13.16 -9.81
CA GLN A 17 23.55 13.13 -8.41
C GLN A 17 23.94 11.71 -7.97
N ILE A 18 23.14 10.72 -8.38
CA ILE A 18 23.38 9.31 -8.05
C ILE A 18 24.67 8.82 -8.74
N GLU A 19 24.84 9.13 -10.02
CA GLU A 19 26.04 8.78 -10.77
C GLU A 19 27.31 9.38 -10.14
N ALA A 20 27.28 10.66 -9.77
CA ALA A 20 28.40 11.31 -9.11
C ALA A 20 28.77 10.64 -7.77
N GLU A 21 27.77 10.28 -6.97
CA GLU A 21 27.99 9.59 -5.68
C GLU A 21 28.59 8.19 -5.89
N PHE A 22 28.04 7.42 -6.82
CA PHE A 22 28.52 6.07 -7.10
C PHE A 22 29.92 6.10 -7.73
N ARG A 23 30.21 7.04 -8.63
CA ARG A 23 31.55 7.21 -9.19
C ARG A 23 32.57 7.57 -8.12
N ALA A 24 32.23 8.48 -7.22
CA ALA A 24 33.11 8.81 -6.11
C ALA A 24 33.45 7.61 -5.21
N ARG A 25 32.53 6.65 -5.05
CA ARG A 25 32.70 5.48 -4.17
C ARG A 25 33.25 4.23 -4.85
N TYR A 26 32.91 3.97 -6.10
CA TYR A 26 33.05 2.65 -6.72
C TYR A 26 33.79 2.63 -8.06
N ASP A 27 34.12 3.78 -8.68
CA ASP A 27 34.72 3.85 -10.02
C ASP A 27 36.10 3.17 -10.13
N ARG A 28 36.77 2.98 -8.98
CA ARG A 28 38.04 2.24 -8.90
C ARG A 28 37.86 0.73 -9.15
N ASP A 29 36.81 0.16 -8.59
CA ASP A 29 36.62 -1.29 -8.50
C ASP A 29 35.52 -1.78 -9.46
N TYR A 30 34.66 -0.88 -9.93
CA TYR A 30 33.51 -1.18 -10.79
C TYR A 30 33.43 -0.25 -11.99
N ARG A 31 32.92 -0.78 -13.11
CA ARG A 31 32.51 0.04 -14.25
C ARG A 31 31.09 0.55 -14.01
N ILE A 32 30.93 1.85 -13.87
CA ILE A 32 29.60 2.47 -13.68
C ILE A 32 28.99 2.79 -15.04
N VAL A 33 27.83 2.19 -15.30
CA VAL A 33 27.04 2.36 -16.51
C VAL A 33 25.69 2.93 -16.10
N THR A 34 25.25 3.97 -16.79
CA THR A 34 24.03 4.71 -16.44
C THR A 34 23.04 4.74 -17.59
N ALA A 35 21.75 4.80 -17.26
CA ALA A 35 20.67 5.01 -18.20
C ALA A 35 19.66 6.00 -17.61
N ASP A 36 19.28 6.97 -18.43
CA ASP A 36 18.39 8.09 -18.12
C ASP A 36 16.93 7.83 -18.52
N ASP A 37 16.67 6.76 -19.27
CA ASP A 37 15.32 6.31 -19.61
C ASP A 37 15.22 4.78 -19.72
N ALA A 38 13.97 4.29 -19.75
CA ALA A 38 13.67 2.86 -19.76
C ALA A 38 14.13 2.13 -21.03
N GLN A 39 14.15 2.81 -22.18
CA GLN A 39 14.56 2.22 -23.46
C GLN A 39 16.08 2.08 -23.50
N HIS A 40 16.80 3.13 -23.14
CA HIS A 40 18.26 3.14 -23.00
C HIS A 40 18.71 2.13 -21.93
N ALA A 41 17.97 2.00 -20.83
CA ALA A 41 18.24 1.00 -19.81
C ALA A 41 18.13 -0.43 -20.35
N LEU A 42 17.07 -0.71 -21.12
CA LEU A 42 16.84 -2.02 -21.70
C LEU A 42 17.89 -2.38 -22.76
N GLU A 43 18.29 -1.43 -23.60
CA GLU A 43 19.33 -1.60 -24.60
C GLU A 43 20.69 -1.89 -23.95
N THR A 44 21.05 -1.08 -22.95
CA THR A 44 22.27 -1.28 -22.16
C THR A 44 22.30 -2.64 -21.47
N LEU A 45 21.20 -3.04 -20.81
CA LEU A 45 21.11 -4.34 -20.15
C LEU A 45 21.29 -5.51 -21.13
N LYS A 46 20.75 -5.41 -22.35
CA LYS A 46 20.96 -6.42 -23.40
C LYS A 46 22.43 -6.56 -23.77
N GLU A 47 23.15 -5.45 -23.88
CA GLU A 47 24.59 -5.47 -24.15
C GLU A 47 25.37 -6.08 -22.98
N LEU A 48 25.05 -5.72 -21.74
CA LEU A 48 25.73 -6.18 -20.54
C LEU A 48 25.55 -7.68 -20.27
N VAL A 49 24.34 -8.21 -20.47
CA VAL A 49 23.95 -9.61 -20.18
C VAL A 49 24.68 -10.63 -21.06
N THR A 50 25.24 -10.22 -22.21
CA THR A 50 25.96 -11.13 -23.12
C THR A 50 27.30 -11.68 -22.57
N SER A 51 27.69 -11.35 -21.33
CA SER A 51 28.90 -11.87 -20.67
C SER A 51 28.60 -12.66 -19.38
N GLY A 52 28.06 -13.88 -19.53
CA GLY A 52 27.57 -14.71 -18.40
C GLY A 52 28.61 -15.22 -17.39
N ALA A 53 29.92 -15.05 -17.60
CA ALA A 53 30.96 -15.63 -16.74
C ALA A 53 31.15 -14.87 -15.40
N THR A 54 30.72 -13.60 -15.31
CA THR A 54 31.01 -12.72 -14.17
C THR A 54 29.97 -12.79 -13.06
N TYR A 55 28.74 -13.24 -13.34
CA TYR A 55 27.63 -13.17 -12.39
C TYR A 55 27.78 -14.12 -11.20
N ALA A 56 28.27 -15.34 -11.41
CA ALA A 56 28.47 -16.30 -10.33
C ALA A 56 29.53 -15.84 -9.31
N ALA A 57 30.53 -15.07 -9.76
CA ALA A 57 31.62 -14.59 -8.93
C ALA A 57 31.19 -13.46 -7.97
N VAL A 58 30.09 -12.75 -8.27
CA VAL A 58 29.61 -11.61 -7.46
C VAL A 58 28.37 -11.94 -6.63
N LEU A 59 27.84 -13.16 -6.70
CA LEU A 59 26.60 -13.55 -6.00
C LEU A 59 26.68 -13.38 -4.48
N ASP A 60 27.81 -13.74 -3.87
CA ASP A 60 27.98 -13.62 -2.42
C ASP A 60 28.10 -12.14 -2.00
N ASP A 61 28.76 -11.32 -2.80
CA ASP A 61 28.81 -9.86 -2.59
C ASP A 61 27.42 -9.22 -2.70
N LEU A 62 26.61 -9.63 -3.68
CA LEU A 62 25.23 -9.17 -3.84
C LEU A 62 24.32 -9.59 -2.68
N ARG A 63 24.50 -10.81 -2.15
CA ARG A 63 23.79 -11.28 -0.96
C ARG A 63 24.16 -10.45 0.26
N GLU A 64 25.45 -10.23 0.50
CA GLU A 64 25.94 -9.39 1.60
C GLU A 64 25.46 -7.93 1.48
N ALA A 65 25.46 -7.37 0.27
CA ALA A 65 24.91 -6.04 0.01
C ALA A 65 23.40 -5.98 0.33
N THR A 66 22.63 -7.03 0.01
CA THR A 66 21.20 -7.12 0.36
C THR A 66 20.98 -7.20 1.87
N ILE A 67 21.79 -8.00 2.57
CA ILE A 67 21.73 -8.13 4.05
C ILE A 67 22.05 -6.78 4.72
N ARG A 68 23.06 -6.07 4.22
CA ARG A 68 23.48 -4.74 4.71
C ARG A 68 22.55 -3.61 4.29
N ARG A 69 21.62 -3.86 3.36
CA ARG A 69 20.68 -2.89 2.76
C ARG A 69 21.35 -1.84 1.88
N ASP A 70 22.46 -2.19 1.26
CA ASP A 70 23.12 -1.35 0.24
C ASP A 70 22.38 -1.41 -1.10
N ILE A 71 21.64 -2.50 -1.35
CA ILE A 71 20.77 -2.70 -2.52
C ILE A 71 19.42 -3.31 -2.07
N ASP A 72 18.35 -3.01 -2.81
CA ASP A 72 17.01 -3.55 -2.50
C ASP A 72 16.86 -5.03 -2.88
N THR A 73 17.38 -5.43 -4.04
CA THR A 73 17.39 -6.83 -4.50
C THR A 73 18.35 -7.03 -5.68
N PHE A 74 18.55 -8.29 -6.08
CA PHE A 74 19.21 -8.68 -7.32
C PHE A 74 18.38 -9.76 -8.05
N THR A 75 18.54 -9.84 -9.37
CA THR A 75 17.86 -10.82 -10.22
C THR A 75 18.88 -11.65 -11.00
N GLY A 76 18.51 -12.88 -11.34
CA GLY A 76 19.30 -13.75 -12.22
C GLY A 76 19.49 -13.14 -13.61
N ILE A 77 20.51 -13.62 -14.33
CA ILE A 77 20.62 -13.32 -15.76
C ILE A 77 19.40 -13.94 -16.47
N PRO A 78 18.60 -13.16 -17.24
CA PRO A 78 17.49 -13.71 -18.00
C PRO A 78 17.97 -14.79 -18.96
N MET A 79 17.38 -15.99 -18.88
CA MET A 79 17.79 -17.14 -19.69
C MET A 79 17.08 -17.20 -21.05
N GLY A 80 16.15 -16.28 -21.31
CA GLY A 80 15.44 -16.19 -22.58
C GLY A 80 14.39 -15.07 -22.61
N PRO A 81 13.72 -14.86 -23.75
CA PRO A 81 12.74 -13.77 -23.93
C PRO A 81 11.49 -13.91 -23.04
N ARG A 82 11.21 -15.10 -22.51
CA ARG A 82 10.09 -15.41 -21.61
C ARG A 82 10.56 -15.88 -20.24
N ASP A 83 11.64 -15.30 -19.73
CA ASP A 83 12.06 -15.57 -18.36
C ASP A 83 11.03 -15.00 -17.37
N GLU A 84 10.08 -15.84 -16.97
CA GLU A 84 8.94 -15.44 -16.11
C GLU A 84 9.40 -14.97 -14.73
N GLU A 85 10.49 -15.54 -14.22
CA GLU A 85 11.07 -15.15 -12.94
C GLU A 85 11.62 -13.73 -13.03
N PHE A 86 12.45 -13.45 -14.04
CA PHE A 86 12.95 -12.09 -14.27
C PHE A 86 11.82 -11.08 -14.44
N HIS A 87 10.83 -11.39 -15.30
CA HIS A 87 9.70 -10.49 -15.58
C HIS A 87 8.86 -10.24 -14.33
N THR A 88 8.63 -11.27 -13.52
CA THR A 88 7.88 -11.15 -12.26
C THR A 88 8.65 -10.26 -11.27
N ILE A 89 9.96 -10.43 -11.13
CA ILE A 89 10.78 -9.60 -10.25
C ILE A 89 10.71 -8.13 -10.66
N VAL A 90 10.94 -7.85 -11.94
CA VAL A 90 10.89 -6.47 -12.46
C VAL A 90 9.49 -5.89 -12.25
N THR A 91 8.45 -6.66 -12.54
CA THR A 91 7.07 -6.21 -12.35
C THR A 91 6.77 -5.95 -10.87
N GLU A 92 7.19 -6.81 -9.96
CA GLU A 92 6.97 -6.61 -8.52
C GLU A 92 7.69 -5.37 -8.01
N LEU A 93 8.94 -5.14 -8.42
CA LEU A 93 9.72 -3.94 -8.07
C LEU A 93 9.09 -2.66 -8.62
N LEU A 94 8.74 -2.64 -9.90
CA LEU A 94 8.04 -1.50 -10.52
C LEU A 94 6.70 -1.24 -9.84
N SER A 95 6.02 -2.31 -9.46
CA SER A 95 4.76 -2.22 -8.75
C SER A 95 4.99 -1.69 -7.31
N GLU A 96 6.00 -2.13 -6.56
CA GLU A 96 6.33 -1.51 -5.24
C GLU A 96 6.72 -0.03 -5.40
N TRP A 97 7.53 0.30 -6.41
CA TRP A 97 7.98 1.67 -6.67
C TRP A 97 6.80 2.59 -7.02
N GLY A 98 5.92 2.15 -7.92
CA GLY A 98 4.73 2.90 -8.30
C GLY A 98 3.79 3.18 -7.12
N TRP A 99 3.76 2.31 -6.11
CA TRP A 99 2.95 2.49 -4.91
C TRP A 99 3.63 3.37 -3.84
N SER A 100 4.97 3.47 -3.83
CA SER A 100 5.72 4.21 -2.81
C SER A 100 6.14 5.62 -3.23
N VAL A 101 6.17 5.93 -4.54
CA VAL A 101 6.77 7.18 -5.04
C VAL A 101 5.87 7.96 -6.01
N ALA A 102 4.84 7.36 -6.61
CA ALA A 102 4.08 8.06 -7.64
C ALA A 102 3.11 9.09 -7.04
N ARG A 103 3.32 10.38 -7.37
CA ARG A 103 2.21 11.31 -7.49
C ARG A 103 1.23 10.70 -8.50
N PRO A 104 0.00 10.34 -8.10
CA PRO A 104 -0.90 9.72 -9.04
C PRO A 104 -1.22 10.74 -10.15
N ALA A 105 -1.04 10.34 -11.41
CA ALA A 105 -1.43 11.16 -12.57
C ALA A 105 -2.94 11.42 -12.59
N VAL A 106 -3.71 10.57 -11.91
CA VAL A 106 -5.14 10.71 -11.66
C VAL A 106 -5.36 10.55 -10.15
N SER A 107 -5.63 11.66 -9.44
CA SER A 107 -6.11 11.60 -8.07
C SER A 107 -7.61 11.32 -8.06
N ILE A 108 -8.04 10.47 -7.12
CA ILE A 108 -9.46 10.24 -6.84
C ILE A 108 -9.91 11.15 -5.71
N ILE A 109 -9.00 11.51 -4.80
CA ILE A 109 -9.25 12.42 -3.69
C ILE A 109 -8.18 13.52 -3.68
N ASP A 110 -8.62 14.76 -3.79
CA ASP A 110 -7.77 15.94 -3.63
C ASP A 110 -7.92 16.48 -2.21
N VAL A 111 -6.80 16.73 -1.55
CA VAL A 111 -6.73 17.30 -0.19
C VAL A 111 -6.13 18.69 -0.27
N VAL A 112 -6.90 19.75 0.03
CA VAL A 112 -6.33 21.11 0.14
C VAL A 112 -5.86 21.36 1.56
N ALA A 113 -4.57 21.65 1.72
CA ALA A 113 -3.98 21.94 3.02
C ALA A 113 -2.69 22.77 2.97
N GLU A 114 -2.38 23.43 4.09
CA GLU A 114 -1.12 24.11 4.32
C GLU A 114 0.04 23.10 4.42
N PRO A 115 1.26 23.49 4.01
CA PRO A 115 2.44 22.64 4.20
C PRO A 115 2.61 22.22 5.66
N HIS A 116 2.88 20.94 5.90
CA HIS A 116 3.09 20.34 7.23
C HIS A 116 1.86 20.32 8.15
N ASP A 117 0.66 20.51 7.62
CA ASP A 117 -0.56 20.30 8.41
C ASP A 117 -0.66 18.84 8.90
N ARG A 118 -0.87 18.68 10.22
CA ARG A 118 -0.89 17.36 10.87
C ARG A 118 -2.10 16.53 10.44
N GLU A 119 -3.26 17.16 10.29
CA GLU A 119 -4.49 16.47 9.94
C GLU A 119 -4.46 16.04 8.48
N ALA A 120 -3.97 16.89 7.58
CA ALA A 120 -3.72 16.53 6.18
C ALA A 120 -2.70 15.38 6.06
N GLY A 121 -1.71 15.33 6.95
CA GLY A 121 -0.81 14.18 7.08
C GLY A 121 -1.54 12.89 7.47
N ALA A 122 -2.44 12.96 8.45
CA ALA A 122 -3.25 11.82 8.89
C ALA A 122 -4.26 11.37 7.81
N ILE A 123 -4.87 12.30 7.08
CA ILE A 123 -5.73 12.00 5.93
C ILE A 123 -4.95 11.28 4.84
N ARG A 124 -3.77 11.80 4.48
CA ARG A 124 -2.92 11.16 3.48
C ARG A 124 -2.57 9.73 3.88
N ASP A 125 -2.11 9.51 5.12
CA ASP A 125 -1.82 8.16 5.64
C ASP A 125 -3.03 7.23 5.54
N LEU A 126 -4.21 7.71 5.94
CA LEU A 126 -5.46 6.95 5.81
C LEU A 126 -5.75 6.58 4.35
N LEU A 127 -5.71 7.56 3.44
CA LEU A 127 -6.03 7.36 2.03
C LEU A 127 -5.03 6.41 1.35
N GLU A 128 -3.75 6.54 1.67
CA GLU A 128 -2.70 5.61 1.25
C GLU A 128 -3.01 4.20 1.75
N ARG A 129 -3.32 4.03 3.05
CA ARG A 129 -3.67 2.73 3.64
C ARG A 129 -4.93 2.10 3.04
N LEU A 130 -5.90 2.92 2.65
CA LEU A 130 -7.11 2.49 1.96
C LEU A 130 -6.88 2.23 0.45
N GLY A 131 -5.72 2.62 -0.08
CA GLY A 131 -5.38 2.49 -1.50
C GLY A 131 -6.08 3.49 -2.40
N PHE A 132 -6.53 4.63 -1.86
CA PHE A 132 -7.10 5.73 -2.64
C PHE A 132 -5.99 6.66 -3.16
N PRO A 133 -5.80 6.74 -4.49
CA PRO A 133 -4.89 7.71 -5.10
C PRO A 133 -5.28 9.12 -4.68
N ASN A 134 -4.34 9.83 -4.06
CA ASN A 134 -4.58 11.14 -3.50
C ASN A 134 -3.40 12.09 -3.76
N ARG A 135 -3.67 13.39 -3.62
CA ARG A 135 -2.63 14.43 -3.64
C ARG A 135 -2.99 15.56 -2.69
N ILE A 136 -1.96 16.25 -2.20
CA ILE A 136 -2.12 17.45 -1.39
C ILE A 136 -1.86 18.68 -2.26
N LEU A 137 -2.82 19.59 -2.28
CA LEU A 137 -2.76 20.88 -2.94
C LEU A 137 -2.61 21.98 -1.90
N THR A 138 -1.80 22.98 -2.19
CA THR A 138 -1.70 24.17 -1.35
C THR A 138 -2.82 25.17 -1.69
N PRO A 139 -3.31 25.97 -0.73
CA PRO A 139 -4.40 26.93 -0.98
C PRO A 139 -4.08 27.99 -2.03
N ASP A 140 -2.80 28.30 -2.24
CA ASP A 140 -2.29 29.27 -3.22
C ASP A 140 -2.13 28.70 -4.63
N SER A 141 -2.20 27.38 -4.81
CA SER A 141 -2.20 26.76 -6.13
C SER A 141 -3.49 27.08 -6.89
N ILE A 142 -3.43 27.16 -8.22
CA ILE A 142 -4.62 27.44 -9.07
C ILE A 142 -5.77 26.48 -8.75
N GLU A 143 -5.46 25.19 -8.62
CA GLU A 143 -6.45 24.15 -8.34
C GLU A 143 -6.94 24.18 -6.88
N GLY A 144 -6.04 24.44 -5.93
CA GLY A 144 -6.40 24.59 -4.52
C GLY A 144 -7.31 25.79 -4.28
N ALA A 145 -7.00 26.95 -4.87
CA ALA A 145 -7.80 28.15 -4.79
C ALA A 145 -9.20 27.95 -5.38
N ALA A 146 -9.32 27.22 -6.49
CA ALA A 146 -10.61 26.88 -7.09
C ALA A 146 -11.47 26.00 -6.17
N LEU A 147 -10.87 25.01 -5.51
CA LEU A 147 -11.57 24.14 -4.56
C LEU A 147 -11.99 24.90 -3.28
N VAL A 148 -11.15 25.80 -2.77
CA VAL A 148 -11.48 26.67 -1.64
C VAL A 148 -12.66 27.60 -1.98
N ALA A 149 -12.66 28.18 -3.18
CA ALA A 149 -13.76 29.02 -3.65
C ALA A 149 -15.08 28.23 -3.75
N ALA A 150 -15.02 26.99 -4.27
CA ALA A 150 -16.20 26.13 -4.41
C ALA A 150 -16.80 25.67 -3.07
N ALA A 151 -16.01 25.61 -1.99
CA ALA A 151 -16.48 25.19 -0.66
C ALA A 151 -17.27 26.28 0.11
N SER A 152 -17.24 27.53 -0.36
CA SER A 152 -17.55 28.72 0.45
C SER A 152 -18.95 29.34 0.25
N ALA A 153 -19.96 28.62 -0.26
CA ALA A 153 -21.30 29.20 -0.40
C ALA A 153 -22.06 29.37 0.95
N ASP A 154 -21.83 28.49 1.94
CA ASP A 154 -22.52 28.51 3.26
C ASP A 154 -21.66 27.98 4.43
N SER A 155 -20.35 27.76 4.25
CA SER A 155 -19.48 27.17 5.29
C SER A 155 -18.82 28.25 6.18
N PRO A 156 -18.77 28.07 7.52
CA PRO A 156 -18.15 29.05 8.41
C PRO A 156 -16.63 29.16 8.14
N VAL A 157 -16.19 30.40 7.97
CA VAL A 157 -14.79 30.78 7.77
C VAL A 157 -14.10 30.98 9.14
N PRO A 158 -12.82 30.61 9.32
CA PRO A 158 -11.95 29.97 8.33
C PRO A 158 -12.29 28.49 8.14
N ILE A 159 -12.22 28.04 6.88
CA ILE A 159 -12.10 26.62 6.56
C ILE A 159 -10.74 26.18 7.11
N VAL A 160 -10.72 25.68 8.33
CA VAL A 160 -9.55 24.95 8.82
C VAL A 160 -9.53 23.64 8.04
N LEU A 161 -8.46 23.45 7.26
CA LEU A 161 -7.77 22.19 6.93
C LEU A 161 -8.50 20.89 7.32
N PRO A 162 -8.39 19.79 6.55
CA PRO A 162 -8.29 19.58 5.09
C PRO A 162 -9.63 19.62 4.32
N LEU A 163 -9.61 20.01 3.04
CA LEU A 163 -10.74 19.87 2.11
C LEU A 163 -10.56 18.63 1.26
N ALA A 164 -11.42 17.63 1.39
CA ALA A 164 -11.43 16.45 0.52
C ALA A 164 -12.51 16.59 -0.56
N ARG A 165 -12.16 16.37 -1.84
CA ARG A 165 -13.14 16.10 -2.90
C ARG A 165 -13.31 14.58 -3.05
N ALA A 166 -14.48 14.05 -2.75
CA ALA A 166 -14.77 12.63 -2.98
C ALA A 166 -15.01 12.34 -4.48
N TYR A 167 -15.05 11.04 -4.82
CA TYR A 167 -15.27 10.56 -6.20
C TYR A 167 -16.54 11.11 -6.86
N ASP A 168 -17.57 11.45 -6.08
CA ASP A 168 -18.83 12.03 -6.54
C ASP A 168 -18.80 13.58 -6.65
N GLY A 169 -17.64 14.19 -6.43
CA GLY A 169 -17.45 15.64 -6.49
C GLY A 169 -17.89 16.39 -5.22
N ARG A 170 -18.33 15.69 -4.17
CA ARG A 170 -18.70 16.33 -2.89
C ARG A 170 -17.47 16.86 -2.17
N LEU A 171 -17.63 18.05 -1.59
CA LEU A 171 -16.61 18.73 -0.80
C LEU A 171 -16.84 18.54 0.70
N PHE A 172 -15.77 18.21 1.42
CA PHE A 172 -15.79 18.01 2.87
C PHE A 172 -14.89 19.05 3.55
N PRO A 173 -15.42 20.21 3.96
CA PRO A 173 -14.66 21.20 4.72
C PRO A 173 -14.36 20.69 6.15
N ALA A 174 -13.24 21.11 6.72
CA ALA A 174 -12.77 20.65 8.05
C ALA A 174 -12.75 19.13 8.18
N ALA A 175 -12.32 18.43 7.12
CA ALA A 175 -12.25 16.98 7.15
C ALA A 175 -11.24 16.53 8.22
N THR A 176 -11.56 15.43 8.88
CA THR A 176 -10.59 14.72 9.74
C THR A 176 -10.36 13.34 9.14
N ALA A 177 -9.22 12.71 9.42
CA ALA A 177 -8.97 11.33 9.01
C ALA A 177 -10.11 10.42 9.49
N ARG A 178 -10.55 10.61 10.74
CA ARG A 178 -11.69 9.87 11.28
C ARG A 178 -12.98 10.13 10.51
N GLY A 179 -13.37 11.39 10.32
CA GLY A 179 -14.61 11.74 9.62
C GLY A 179 -14.62 11.27 8.17
N LEU A 180 -13.47 11.34 7.49
CA LEU A 180 -13.30 10.80 6.15
C LEU A 180 -13.39 9.28 6.14
N ASN A 181 -12.81 8.57 7.12
CA ASN A 181 -12.93 7.12 7.22
C ASN A 181 -14.38 6.68 7.43
N GLU A 182 -15.13 7.36 8.31
CA GLU A 182 -16.55 7.09 8.57
C GLU A 182 -17.39 7.31 7.29
N LEU A 183 -17.13 8.40 6.55
CA LEU A 183 -17.79 8.69 5.28
C LEU A 183 -17.49 7.64 4.20
N LEU A 184 -16.21 7.32 3.99
CA LEU A 184 -15.81 6.35 2.97
C LEU A 184 -16.37 4.96 3.33
N SER A 185 -16.31 4.57 4.59
CA SER A 185 -16.81 3.26 5.05
C SER A 185 -18.33 3.13 4.95
N THR A 186 -19.09 4.22 5.15
CA THR A 186 -20.57 4.19 5.03
C THR A 186 -21.06 4.04 3.60
N GLN A 187 -20.30 4.48 2.60
CA GLN A 187 -20.68 4.32 1.20
C GLN A 187 -20.38 2.94 0.61
N PHE A 188 -19.37 2.24 1.13
CA PHE A 188 -18.92 0.97 0.53
C PHE A 188 -19.39 -0.28 1.28
N ASP A 189 -19.63 -0.23 2.60
CA ASP A 189 -19.84 -1.44 3.40
C ASP A 189 -20.85 -1.20 4.55
N ALA A 190 -22.14 -1.06 4.21
CA ALA A 190 -23.21 -1.04 5.22
C ALA A 190 -23.28 -2.40 5.93
N VAL A 191 -23.21 -2.40 7.26
CA VAL A 191 -23.34 -3.61 8.08
C VAL A 191 -24.80 -4.06 8.03
N PRO A 192 -25.13 -5.26 7.50
CA PRO A 192 -26.51 -5.70 7.41
C PRO A 192 -27.06 -5.99 8.80
N GLU A 193 -28.26 -5.46 9.10
CA GLU A 193 -28.93 -5.78 10.36
C GLU A 193 -29.39 -7.24 10.37
N GLY A 194 -29.11 -7.93 11.48
CA GLY A 194 -29.58 -9.30 11.71
C GLY A 194 -28.81 -10.39 10.95
N GLU A 195 -27.73 -10.07 10.23
CA GLU A 195 -26.87 -11.07 9.62
C GLU A 195 -26.14 -11.89 10.69
N VAL A 196 -26.20 -13.22 10.53
CA VAL A 196 -25.46 -14.18 11.37
C VAL A 196 -24.29 -14.72 10.57
N ASN A 197 -23.08 -14.49 11.06
CA ASN A 197 -21.86 -15.02 10.47
C ASN A 197 -21.42 -16.32 11.17
N ASP A 198 -20.82 -17.25 10.45
CA ASP A 198 -20.17 -18.40 11.07
C ASP A 198 -18.92 -17.94 11.83
N VAL A 199 -18.12 -17.05 11.23
CA VAL A 199 -16.92 -16.45 11.83
C VAL A 199 -16.95 -14.93 11.68
N LEU A 200 -16.82 -14.22 12.80
CA LEU A 200 -16.71 -12.76 12.82
C LEU A 200 -15.36 -12.34 13.41
N VAL A 201 -14.45 -11.88 12.56
CA VAL A 201 -13.11 -11.47 12.98
C VAL A 201 -13.13 -10.03 13.44
N ILE A 202 -12.66 -9.76 14.66
CA ILE A 202 -12.48 -8.41 15.19
C ILE A 202 -11.03 -7.95 15.00
N GLY A 203 -10.83 -7.00 14.11
CA GLY A 203 -9.54 -6.42 13.72
C GLY A 203 -9.01 -6.99 12.40
N ALA A 204 -8.58 -6.11 11.49
CA ALA A 204 -8.04 -6.46 10.18
C ALA A 204 -6.51 -6.28 10.11
N GLY A 205 -5.80 -6.57 11.21
CA GLY A 205 -4.34 -6.76 11.21
C GLY A 205 -3.92 -8.10 10.60
N PRO A 206 -2.63 -8.45 10.55
CA PRO A 206 -2.15 -9.70 9.95
C PRO A 206 -2.82 -10.96 10.50
N ALA A 207 -3.08 -11.01 11.81
CA ALA A 207 -3.75 -12.14 12.43
C ALA A 207 -5.21 -12.28 11.97
N GLY A 208 -5.96 -11.17 11.97
CA GLY A 208 -7.35 -11.18 11.53
C GLY A 208 -7.50 -11.40 10.03
N LEU A 209 -6.59 -10.84 9.22
CA LEU A 209 -6.54 -11.10 7.79
C LEU A 209 -6.26 -12.58 7.48
N ALA A 210 -5.30 -13.20 8.20
CA ALA A 210 -5.05 -14.63 8.07
C ALA A 210 -6.29 -15.46 8.48
N ALA A 211 -6.91 -15.14 9.62
CA ALA A 211 -8.13 -15.80 10.07
C ALA A 211 -9.26 -15.69 9.03
N ALA A 212 -9.45 -14.51 8.44
CA ALA A 212 -10.46 -14.28 7.42
C ALA A 212 -10.21 -15.07 6.13
N VAL A 213 -8.95 -15.16 5.68
CA VAL A 213 -8.58 -15.98 4.51
C VAL A 213 -8.91 -17.45 4.76
N TYR A 214 -8.49 -18.00 5.90
CA TYR A 214 -8.69 -19.42 6.21
C TYR A 214 -10.15 -19.77 6.47
N ALA A 215 -10.88 -18.94 7.22
CA ALA A 215 -12.31 -19.18 7.48
C ALA A 215 -13.12 -19.14 6.18
N ALA A 216 -12.90 -18.11 5.34
CA ALA A 216 -13.62 -17.98 4.08
C ALA A 216 -13.24 -19.08 3.07
N SER A 217 -11.98 -19.54 3.03
CA SER A 217 -11.58 -20.62 2.12
C SER A 217 -12.26 -21.96 2.43
N GLU A 218 -12.67 -22.17 3.68
CA GLU A 218 -13.47 -23.33 4.11
C GLU A 218 -14.99 -23.12 3.86
N GLY A 219 -15.38 -22.03 3.20
CA GLY A 219 -16.77 -21.72 2.85
C GLY A 219 -17.61 -21.19 4.00
N LEU A 220 -17.00 -20.79 5.12
CA LEU A 220 -17.70 -20.19 6.25
C LEU A 220 -18.13 -18.76 5.93
N SER A 221 -19.36 -18.39 6.30
CA SER A 221 -19.79 -16.99 6.23
C SER A 221 -18.93 -16.14 7.16
N THR A 222 -18.05 -15.32 6.56
CA THR A 222 -16.97 -14.64 7.26
C THR A 222 -17.09 -13.14 7.10
N ALA A 223 -17.10 -12.42 8.23
CA ALA A 223 -17.05 -10.96 8.27
C ALA A 223 -15.86 -10.49 9.10
N VAL A 224 -15.27 -9.37 8.71
CA VAL A 224 -14.16 -8.71 9.42
C VAL A 224 -14.57 -7.31 9.81
N LEU A 225 -14.46 -6.98 11.10
CA LEU A 225 -14.74 -5.65 11.64
C LEU A 225 -13.41 -4.95 11.93
N GLU A 226 -13.18 -3.79 11.32
CA GLU A 226 -11.98 -2.98 11.55
C GLU A 226 -12.38 -1.57 11.98
N ARG A 227 -11.79 -1.08 13.06
CA ARG A 227 -12.09 0.25 13.61
C ARG A 227 -11.52 1.37 12.76
N ASP A 228 -10.38 1.13 12.11
CA ASP A 228 -9.64 2.12 11.34
C ASP A 228 -9.51 1.65 9.88
N ALA A 229 -8.29 1.34 9.44
CA ALA A 229 -7.96 0.84 8.10
C ALA A 229 -7.28 -0.53 8.19
N ILE A 230 -7.50 -1.34 7.15
CA ILE A 230 -6.98 -2.70 7.03
C ILE A 230 -5.44 -2.71 7.09
N GLY A 231 -4.87 -3.72 7.74
CA GLY A 231 -3.44 -3.92 7.93
C GLY A 231 -2.97 -3.77 9.37
N GLY A 232 -3.78 -3.17 10.25
CA GLY A 232 -3.42 -2.95 11.65
C GLY A 232 -2.05 -2.25 11.80
N GLN A 233 -1.25 -2.68 12.79
CA GLN A 233 0.10 -2.14 13.00
C GLN A 233 1.07 -2.48 11.86
N ALA A 234 0.91 -3.63 11.20
CA ALA A 234 1.78 -4.00 10.10
C ALA A 234 1.58 -3.08 8.89
N GLY A 235 0.36 -2.55 8.70
CA GLY A 235 -0.02 -1.70 7.57
C GLY A 235 0.84 -0.45 7.39
N SER A 236 1.43 0.09 8.47
CA SER A 236 2.30 1.27 8.43
C SER A 236 3.77 0.96 8.17
N SER A 237 4.13 -0.33 8.07
CA SER A 237 5.50 -0.71 7.77
C SER A 237 5.84 -0.42 6.31
N SER A 238 6.87 0.40 6.07
CA SER A 238 7.35 0.71 4.72
C SER A 238 7.87 -0.55 4.01
N MET A 239 8.43 -1.50 4.75
CA MET A 239 8.99 -2.73 4.19
C MET A 239 9.08 -3.84 5.26
N ILE A 240 8.41 -4.95 5.01
CA ILE A 240 8.44 -6.18 5.82
C ILE A 240 9.27 -7.23 5.08
N ARG A 241 10.50 -7.50 5.54
CA ARG A 241 11.43 -8.46 4.90
C ARG A 241 11.38 -9.88 5.46
N ASN A 242 10.63 -10.09 6.54
CA ASN A 242 10.55 -11.35 7.28
C ASN A 242 9.18 -12.03 7.17
N TYR A 243 8.40 -11.72 6.14
CA TYR A 243 7.11 -12.38 5.90
C TYR A 243 7.26 -13.51 4.87
N LEU A 244 6.84 -14.73 5.26
CA LEU A 244 6.93 -15.92 4.41
C LEU A 244 6.20 -15.71 3.08
N GLY A 245 6.81 -16.17 1.98
CA GLY A 245 6.25 -16.02 0.63
C GLY A 245 6.60 -14.70 -0.05
N PHE A 246 7.25 -13.77 0.65
CA PHE A 246 7.77 -12.51 0.08
C PHE A 246 9.29 -12.43 0.29
N PRO A 247 10.09 -13.18 -0.48
CA PRO A 247 11.54 -13.27 -0.29
C PRO A 247 12.27 -11.92 -0.47
N ARG A 248 11.65 -10.98 -1.19
CA ARG A 248 12.18 -9.62 -1.43
C ARG A 248 11.61 -8.58 -0.46
N GLY A 249 10.77 -9.04 0.47
CA GLY A 249 9.94 -8.20 1.31
C GLY A 249 8.70 -7.66 0.58
N ILE A 250 7.81 -7.07 1.37
CA ILE A 250 6.58 -6.45 0.92
C ILE A 250 6.24 -5.30 1.86
N SER A 251 5.68 -4.20 1.35
CA SER A 251 5.14 -3.15 2.20
C SER A 251 3.93 -3.66 3.01
N GLY A 252 3.77 -3.13 4.22
CA GLY A 252 2.66 -3.48 5.11
C GLY A 252 1.29 -3.29 4.49
N MET A 253 1.10 -2.16 3.80
CA MET A 253 -0.10 -1.83 3.04
C MET A 253 -0.41 -2.89 1.98
N ARG A 254 0.58 -3.29 1.17
CA ARG A 254 0.37 -4.28 0.10
C ARG A 254 0.08 -5.65 0.64
N LEU A 255 0.77 -6.05 1.71
CA LEU A 255 0.45 -7.31 2.39
C LEU A 255 -1.02 -7.31 2.83
N ALA A 256 -1.47 -6.22 3.44
CA ALA A 256 -2.84 -6.05 3.90
C ALA A 256 -3.86 -6.08 2.75
N GLN A 257 -3.60 -5.34 1.67
CA GLN A 257 -4.45 -5.29 0.48
C GLN A 257 -4.53 -6.64 -0.25
N ARG A 258 -3.38 -7.30 -0.49
CA ARG A 258 -3.34 -8.64 -1.11
C ARG A 258 -4.12 -9.64 -0.26
N SER A 259 -3.99 -9.58 1.07
CA SER A 259 -4.74 -10.44 1.98
C SER A 259 -6.25 -10.16 1.94
N ARG A 260 -6.67 -8.88 1.91
CA ARG A 260 -8.09 -8.50 1.75
C ARG A 260 -8.66 -9.04 0.44
N ILE A 261 -7.95 -8.87 -0.67
CA ILE A 261 -8.38 -9.38 -1.99
C ILE A 261 -8.50 -10.90 -1.96
N GLN A 262 -7.54 -11.59 -1.34
CA GLN A 262 -7.57 -13.05 -1.22
C GLN A 262 -8.78 -13.52 -0.39
N ALA A 263 -9.02 -12.95 0.79
CA ALA A 263 -10.17 -13.28 1.62
C ALA A 263 -11.49 -12.97 0.89
N GLY A 264 -11.58 -11.81 0.22
CA GLY A 264 -12.74 -11.41 -0.56
C GLY A 264 -13.04 -12.33 -1.74
N ARG A 265 -12.02 -12.93 -2.39
CA ARG A 265 -12.22 -13.97 -3.41
C ARG A 265 -12.95 -15.21 -2.89
N PHE A 266 -12.83 -15.49 -1.59
CA PHE A 266 -13.56 -16.55 -0.91
C PHE A 266 -14.88 -16.09 -0.28
N GLY A 267 -15.27 -14.82 -0.48
CA GLY A 267 -16.54 -14.27 0.01
C GLY A 267 -16.48 -13.59 1.37
N ALA A 268 -15.28 -13.39 1.96
CA ALA A 268 -15.15 -12.63 3.20
C ALA A 268 -15.57 -11.16 3.00
N LYS A 269 -16.40 -10.65 3.91
CA LYS A 269 -16.84 -9.25 3.93
C LYS A 269 -15.99 -8.45 4.91
N PHE A 270 -15.65 -7.22 4.56
CA PHE A 270 -14.85 -6.32 5.40
C PHE A 270 -15.66 -5.07 5.70
N TYR A 271 -15.78 -4.70 6.97
CA TYR A 271 -16.44 -3.50 7.42
C TYR A 271 -15.42 -2.63 8.18
N THR A 272 -14.92 -1.58 7.53
CA THR A 272 -13.96 -0.62 8.11
C THR A 272 -14.66 0.54 8.82
N GLY A 273 -13.93 1.30 9.65
CA GLY A 273 -14.54 2.38 10.43
C GLY A 273 -15.54 1.90 11.49
N ARG A 274 -15.54 0.61 11.84
CA ARG A 274 -16.49 -0.02 12.77
C ARG A 274 -15.78 -0.44 14.05
N SER A 275 -15.94 0.36 15.11
CA SER A 275 -15.41 0.00 16.42
C SER A 275 -16.35 -0.96 17.14
N VAL A 276 -15.83 -2.11 17.54
CA VAL A 276 -16.53 -3.00 18.47
C VAL A 276 -16.50 -2.41 19.87
N THR A 277 -17.65 -2.30 20.51
CA THR A 277 -17.83 -1.72 21.84
C THR A 277 -18.20 -2.76 22.90
N GLY A 278 -18.62 -3.96 22.50
CA GLY A 278 -19.01 -5.03 23.40
C GLY A 278 -19.11 -6.38 22.71
N LEU A 279 -18.94 -7.44 23.51
CA LEU A 279 -19.04 -8.84 23.10
C LEU A 279 -19.79 -9.60 24.20
N GLU A 280 -20.92 -10.20 23.86
CA GLU A 280 -21.78 -10.93 24.79
C GLU A 280 -22.03 -12.36 24.29
N PRO A 281 -21.84 -13.39 25.14
CA PRO A 281 -22.29 -14.74 24.81
C PRO A 281 -23.81 -14.78 24.64
N CYS A 282 -24.28 -15.52 23.64
CA CYS A 282 -25.70 -15.75 23.39
C CYS A 282 -25.94 -17.18 22.88
N THR A 283 -27.16 -17.47 22.45
CA THR A 283 -27.52 -18.75 21.85
C THR A 283 -28.32 -18.49 20.57
N LEU A 284 -27.89 -19.08 19.47
CA LEU A 284 -28.56 -19.03 18.17
C LEU A 284 -28.92 -20.47 17.78
N ASP A 285 -30.20 -20.74 17.56
CA ASP A 285 -30.71 -22.06 17.18
C ASP A 285 -30.22 -23.21 18.10
N GLY A 286 -30.08 -22.93 19.39
CA GLY A 286 -29.59 -23.90 20.39
C GLY A 286 -28.07 -24.08 20.42
N VAL A 287 -27.31 -23.32 19.62
CA VAL A 287 -25.84 -23.35 19.58
C VAL A 287 -25.27 -22.15 20.34
N PRO A 288 -24.25 -22.33 21.21
CA PRO A 288 -23.51 -21.22 21.80
C PRO A 288 -22.97 -20.29 20.72
N SER A 289 -23.16 -18.99 20.90
CA SER A 289 -22.83 -17.97 19.89
C SER A 289 -22.50 -16.64 20.58
N TYR A 290 -22.28 -15.60 19.80
CA TYR A 290 -21.90 -14.27 20.29
C TYR A 290 -22.73 -13.19 19.64
N ARG A 291 -23.07 -12.17 20.43
CA ARG A 291 -23.57 -10.87 19.99
C ARG A 291 -22.42 -9.86 20.09
N VAL A 292 -22.18 -9.13 19.01
CA VAL A 292 -21.11 -8.13 18.91
C VAL A 292 -21.70 -6.75 18.67
N HIS A 293 -21.35 -5.80 19.52
CA HIS A 293 -21.90 -4.44 19.51
C HIS A 293 -20.98 -3.48 18.76
N LEU A 294 -21.56 -2.67 17.87
CA LEU A 294 -20.92 -1.68 17.01
C LEU A 294 -21.59 -0.31 17.21
N GLY A 295 -21.60 0.20 18.45
CA GLY A 295 -22.43 1.36 18.81
C GLY A 295 -23.92 0.99 18.80
N ASP A 296 -24.69 1.61 17.90
CA ASP A 296 -26.14 1.40 17.79
C ASP A 296 -26.52 0.16 16.93
N THR A 297 -25.54 -0.47 16.27
CA THR A 297 -25.74 -1.67 15.45
C THR A 297 -25.23 -2.90 16.19
N GLU A 298 -25.91 -4.05 16.02
CA GLU A 298 -25.43 -5.35 16.50
C GLU A 298 -25.22 -6.34 15.35
N LEU A 299 -24.20 -7.17 15.48
CA LEU A 299 -23.98 -8.37 14.66
C LEU A 299 -24.02 -9.62 15.52
N ARG A 300 -24.29 -10.75 14.87
CA ARG A 300 -24.32 -12.07 15.52
C ARG A 300 -23.35 -12.99 14.82
N ALA A 301 -22.66 -13.81 15.60
CA ALA A 301 -21.72 -14.77 15.06
C ALA A 301 -21.68 -16.06 15.87
N ARG A 302 -21.45 -17.18 15.20
CA ARG A 302 -21.24 -18.48 15.86
C ARG A 302 -19.85 -18.58 16.48
N THR A 303 -18.87 -17.87 15.93
CA THR A 303 -17.49 -17.76 16.43
C THR A 303 -16.97 -16.34 16.21
N VAL A 304 -16.19 -15.83 17.17
CA VAL A 304 -15.54 -14.51 17.14
C VAL A 304 -14.06 -14.66 17.45
#